data_AF-A0A535HXA6-F1
#
_entry.id   AF-A0A535HXA6-F1
#
_cell.length_a   1.000
_cell.length_b   1.000
_cell.length_c   1.000
_cell.angle_alpha   90.00
_cell.angle_beta   90.00
_cell.angle_gamma   90.00
#
_symmetry.space_group_name_H-M   'P 1'
#
loop_
_entity.id
_entity.type
_entity.pdbx_description
1 polymer ?
#
loop_
_entity_poly.entity_id
_entity_poly.type
_entity_poly.pdbx_seq_one_letter_code
_entity_poly.pdbx_strand_id
1 'polypeptide(L)' 'MSDVTHQPSHGDAHSADAEHIHLPSNTWAPISLALAICMCLLGLLSATWVWVIGLIWAIASGVIWVRGSRAEFLELPDHH' A
#
# COMPACT_ATOMS: atom_id res chain seq x y z
N MET A 1 7.41 -2.97 -59.61
CA MET A 1 7.64 -1.80 -58.75
C MET A 1 6.36 -1.60 -57.95
N SER A 2 6.17 -2.39 -56.88
CA SER A 2 4.98 -2.32 -56.03
C SER A 2 5.22 -1.25 -54.97
N ASP A 3 4.39 -0.22 -55.06
CA ASP A 3 4.28 0.90 -54.14
C ASP A 3 4.04 0.38 -52.71
N VAL A 4 4.94 0.72 -51.79
CA VAL A 4 4.86 0.34 -50.38
C VAL A 4 3.88 1.31 -49.73
N THR A 5 2.65 0.85 -49.54
CA THR A 5 1.66 1.53 -48.71
C THR A 5 2.22 1.66 -47.30
N HIS A 6 2.55 2.87 -46.89
CA HIS A 6 2.94 3.19 -45.52
C HIS A 6 1.72 2.98 -44.62
N GLN A 7 1.60 1.77 -44.06
CA GLN A 7 0.59 1.45 -43.06
C GLN A 7 0.94 2.21 -41.77
N PRO A 8 0.11 3.15 -41.28
CA PRO A 8 0.35 3.77 -40.00
C PRO A 8 0.25 2.71 -38.91
N SER A 9 1.39 2.41 -38.29
CA SER A 9 1.53 1.57 -37.10
C SER A 9 0.47 1.99 -36.08
N HIS A 10 -0.50 1.11 -35.83
CA HIS A 10 -1.47 1.22 -34.73
C HIS A 10 -0.82 0.97 -33.35
N GLY A 11 0.50 1.15 -33.21
CA GLY A 11 1.27 0.79 -32.02
C GLY A 11 1.81 1.96 -31.20
N ASP A 12 1.89 3.17 -31.77
CA ASP A 12 2.75 4.22 -31.20
C ASP A 12 2.03 5.23 -30.30
N ALA A 13 0.76 4.99 -29.95
CA ALA A 13 -0.05 5.87 -29.10
C ALA A 13 -0.27 5.35 -27.67
N HIS A 14 0.22 4.15 -27.32
CA HIS A 14 0.08 3.59 -25.96
C HIS A 14 1.32 3.79 -25.07
N SER A 15 2.35 4.48 -25.55
CA SER A 15 3.63 4.62 -24.86
C SER A 15 3.81 5.97 -24.13
N ALA A 16 2.77 6.80 -24.08
CA ALA A 16 2.76 8.01 -23.27
C ALA A 16 1.84 7.79 -22.04
N ASP A 17 2.42 7.81 -20.86
CA ASP A 17 1.74 7.88 -19.55
C ASP A 17 0.90 6.68 -19.08
N ALA A 18 1.40 5.45 -19.27
CA ALA A 18 1.13 4.44 -18.24
C ALA A 18 2.11 4.70 -17.07
N GLU A 19 1.87 5.77 -16.32
CA GLU A 19 2.53 5.99 -15.03
C GLU A 19 2.29 4.71 -14.21
N HIS A 20 3.35 3.92 -14.03
CA HIS A 20 3.27 2.62 -13.37
C HIS A 20 2.77 2.84 -11.94
N ILE A 21 1.46 2.70 -11.74
CA ILE A 21 0.85 2.96 -10.44
C ILE A 21 1.39 1.90 -9.46
N HIS A 22 2.20 2.34 -8.51
CA HIS A 22 2.81 1.46 -7.52
C HIS A 22 1.72 0.98 -6.57
N LEU A 23 1.18 -0.21 -6.84
CA LEU A 23 0.25 -0.88 -5.95
C LEU A 23 1.02 -1.37 -4.73
N PRO A 24 0.56 -1.09 -3.51
CA PRO A 24 1.22 -1.58 -2.32
C PRO A 24 1.27 -3.11 -2.32
N SER A 25 2.40 -3.64 -1.86
CA SER A 25 2.58 -5.07 -1.64
C SER A 25 1.47 -5.65 -0.74
N ASN A 26 1.11 -6.92 -0.96
CA ASN A 26 0.08 -7.58 -0.17
C ASN A 26 0.53 -7.68 1.31
N THR A 27 -0.12 -6.91 2.19
CA THR A 27 0.19 -6.84 3.62
C THR A 27 -1.07 -6.93 4.49
N TRP A 28 -0.98 -7.69 5.58
CA TRP A 28 -2.05 -7.88 6.57
C TRP A 28 -2.05 -6.80 7.66
N ALA A 29 -1.04 -5.91 7.66
CA ALA A 29 -0.89 -4.89 8.69
C ALA A 29 -2.10 -3.92 8.80
N PRO A 30 -2.73 -3.45 7.69
CA PRO A 30 -3.89 -2.55 7.78
C PRO A 30 -5.09 -3.18 8.51
N ILE A 31 -5.40 -4.44 8.21
CA ILE A 31 -6.54 -5.11 8.85
C ILE A 31 -6.24 -5.41 10.33
N SER A 32 -5.00 -5.78 10.66
CA SER A 32 -4.60 -5.96 12.06
C SER A 32 -4.70 -4.65 12.85
N LEU A 33 -4.30 -3.53 12.26
CA LEU A 33 -4.43 -2.22 12.90
C LEU A 33 -5.91 -1.84 13.12
N ALA A 34 -6.77 -2.09 12.14
CA ALA A 34 -8.21 -1.85 12.27
C ALA A 34 -8.83 -2.66 13.42
N LEU A 35 -8.48 -3.95 13.54
CA LEU A 35 -8.93 -4.80 14.65
C LEU A 35 -8.44 -4.30 16.01
N ALA A 36 -7.20 -3.85 16.10
CA ALA A 36 -6.64 -3.29 17.33
C ALA A 36 -7.36 -1.99 17.74
N ILE A 37 -7.67 -1.12 16.77
CA ILE A 37 -8.47 0.10 17.01
C ILE A 37 -9.88 -0.26 17.50
N CYS A 38 -10.55 -1.23 16.86
CA CYS A 38 -11.85 -1.72 17.34
C CYS A 38 -11.75 -2.22 18.79
N MET A 39 -10.70 -2.96 19.13
CA MET A 39 -10.49 -3.45 20.50
C MET A 39 -10.22 -2.31 21.49
N CYS A 40 -9.51 -1.25 21.10
CA CYS A 40 -9.41 -0.02 21.90
C CYS A 40 -10.78 0.58 22.20
N LEU A 41 -11.62 0.75 21.16
CA LEU A 41 -12.95 1.35 21.33
C LEU A 41 -13.84 0.50 22.25
N LEU A 42 -13.85 -0.82 22.06
CA LEU A 42 -14.58 -1.74 22.94
C LEU A 42 -14.03 -1.72 24.36
N GLY A 43 -12.70 -1.67 24.52
CA GLY A 43 -12.05 -1.57 25.82
C GLY A 43 -12.39 -0.28 26.55
N LEU A 44 -12.46 0.84 25.83
CA LEU A 44 -12.83 2.14 26.40
C LEU A 44 -14.25 2.11 27.00
N LEU A 45 -15.17 1.37 26.37
CA LEU A 45 -16.55 1.22 26.80
C LEU A 45 -16.76 0.14 27.86
N SER A 46 -15.85 -0.83 27.99
CA SER A 46 -16.03 -2.01 28.85
C SER A 46 -15.09 -2.03 30.06
N ALA A 47 -13.77 -1.95 29.83
CA ALA A 47 -12.77 -2.05 30.87
C ALA A 47 -11.43 -1.45 30.45
N THR A 48 -10.86 -0.62 31.34
CA THR A 48 -9.58 0.07 31.11
C THR A 48 -8.44 -0.87 30.74
N TRP A 49 -8.39 -2.10 31.28
CA TRP A 49 -7.34 -3.06 30.95
C TRP A 49 -7.45 -3.58 29.51
N VAL A 50 -8.67 -3.79 28.99
CA VAL A 50 -8.91 -4.18 27.58
C VAL A 50 -8.44 -3.05 26.66
N TRP A 51 -8.71 -1.80 27.04
CA TRP A 51 -8.23 -0.64 26.31
C TRP A 51 -6.70 -0.60 26.24
N VAL A 52 -6.00 -0.87 27.35
CA VAL A 52 -4.52 -0.92 27.37
C VAL A 52 -3.98 -2.00 26.44
N ILE A 53 -4.58 -3.20 26.44
CA ILE A 53 -4.16 -4.29 25.53
C ILE A 53 -4.38 -3.89 24.07
N GLY A 54 -5.56 -3.34 23.75
CA GLY A 54 -5.85 -2.84 22.41
C GLY A 54 -4.87 -1.77 21.97
N LEU A 55 -4.47 -0.87 22.88
CA LEU A 55 -3.54 0.22 22.59
C LEU A 55 -2.15 -0.32 22.25
N ILE A 56 -1.65 -1.26 23.04
CA ILE A 56 -0.35 -1.92 22.79
C ILE A 56 -0.40 -2.63 21.43
N TRP A 57 -1.49 -3.34 21.14
CA TRP A 57 -1.66 -4.01 19.85
C TRP A 57 -1.68 -3.01 18.69
N ALA A 58 -2.41 -1.90 18.81
CA ALA A 58 -2.50 -0.89 17.76
C ALA A 58 -1.13 -0.25 17.48
N ILE A 59 -0.36 0.04 18.53
CA ILE A 59 1.01 0.54 18.39
C ILE A 59 1.88 -0.48 17.67
N ALA A 60 1.86 -1.75 18.09
CA ALA A 60 2.66 -2.80 17.47
C ALA A 60 2.32 -2.98 15.98
N SER A 61 1.04 -3.07 15.63
CA SER A 61 0.59 -3.20 14.25
C SER A 61 0.95 -1.96 13.41
N GLY A 62 0.82 -0.76 13.97
CA GLY A 62 1.23 0.48 13.31
C GLY A 62 2.74 0.54 13.05
N VAL A 63 3.57 0.13 14.01
CA VAL A 63 5.03 0.07 13.85
C VAL A 63 5.41 -0.93 12.75
N ILE A 64 4.81 -2.12 12.73
CA ILE A 64 5.05 -3.12 11.69
C ILE A 64 4.66 -2.55 10.33
N TRP A 65 3.50 -1.91 10.24
CA TRP A 65 3.01 -1.35 8.99
C TRP A 65 3.93 -0.26 8.46
N VAL A 66 4.29 0.73 9.30
CA VAL A 66 5.17 1.83 8.91
C VAL A 66 6.56 1.33 8.51
N ARG A 67 7.10 0.34 9.24
CA ARG A 67 8.40 -0.24 8.89
C ARG A 67 8.36 -0.97 7.55
N GLY A 68 7.31 -1.75 7.30
CA GLY A 68 7.11 -2.43 6.03
C GLY A 68 6.99 -1.44 4.87
N SER A 69 6.13 -0.44 5.01
CA SER A 69 5.95 0.60 3.99
C SER A 69 7.25 1.37 3.74
N ARG A 70 8.00 1.72 4.79
CA ARG A 70 9.29 2.40 4.62
C ARG A 70 10.33 1.54 3.89
N ALA A 71 10.38 0.24 4.17
CA ALA A 71 11.28 -0.66 3.46
C ALA A 71 10.91 -0.72 1.97
N GLU A 72 9.62 -0.83 1.66
CA GLU A 72 9.10 -0.83 0.28
C GLU A 72 9.46 0.48 -0.45
N PHE A 73 9.32 1.64 0.19
CA PHE A 73 9.69 2.93 -0.42
C PHE A 73 11.19 3.10 -0.65
N LEU A 74 12.05 2.53 0.19
CA LEU A 74 13.51 2.61 0.05
C LEU A 74 14.06 1.66 -1.02
N GLU A 75 13.27 0.69 -1.45
CA GLU A 75 13.63 -0.27 -2.49
C GLU A 75 13.35 0.27 -3.91
N LEU A 76 12.62 1.38 -4.04
CA LEU A 76 12.46 2.07 -5.31
C LEU A 76 13.80 2.75 -5.69
N PRO A 77 14.32 2.50 -6.91
CA PRO A 77 15.52 3.20 -7.37
C PRO A 77 15.26 4.70 -7.47
N ASP A 78 16.26 5.49 -7.06
CA ASP A 78 16.26 6.96 -7.17
C ASP A 78 16.26 7.37 -8.65
N HIS A 79 15.10 7.35 -9.31
CA HIS A 79 14.92 7.90 -10.65
C HIS A 79 14.50 9.37 -10.53
N HIS A 80 15.47 10.21 -10.22
CA HIS A 80 15.45 11.66 -10.45
C HIS A 80 16.39 12.01 -11.61
#